data_AF-A0A117KL65-F1
#
_entry.id   AF-A0A117KL65-F1
#
_cell.length_a   1.000
_cell.length_b   1.000
_cell.length_c   1.000
_cell.angle_alpha   90.00
_cell.angle_beta   90.00
_cell.angle_gamma   90.00
#
_symmetry.space_group_name_H-M   'P 1'
#
loop_
_entity.id
_entity.type
_entity.pdbx_description
1 polymer ?
#
loop_
_entity_poly.entity_id
_entity_poly.type
_entity_poly.pdbx_seq_one_letter_code
_entity_poly.pdbx_strand_id
1 'polypeptide(L)'
;ISLSSLAGAILNTWNRFSVPAFVPTLLNVSMIVFSLFLTPYFDPPIMALGWAVLVGGLAQLLWQLPHLKKIGMLVLPRLSFGDLGVWRVLKQMGPAIFGVSVSQISLIINTIFASFLVAGSVSWMYYADRLMELPSGVLGVALGTILLPALSKTYASKNRDEYRRLLDWGLRLCFLLVLPCTLALAILAEPLVVSLFQYGKFTANDSLMTQQALMAYAVGLLALILVKILAPGFYANRTSRRR
;
A
#
# COMPACT_ATOMS: atom_id res chain seq x y z
N ILE A 1 -9.14 0.97 12.12
CA ILE A 1 -8.76 0.82 10.69
C ILE A 1 -9.96 0.40 9.82
N SER A 2 -10.63 -0.73 10.08
CA SER A 2 -11.74 -1.19 9.22
C SER A 2 -12.91 -0.21 9.11
N LEU A 3 -13.37 0.39 10.23
CA LEU A 3 -14.41 1.42 10.20
C LEU A 3 -13.98 2.69 9.45
N SER A 4 -12.71 3.06 9.57
CA SER A 4 -12.15 4.23 8.86
C SER A 4 -12.01 3.97 7.36
N SER A 5 -11.68 2.74 6.96
CA SER A 5 -11.70 2.31 5.56
C SER A 5 -13.11 2.34 4.97
N LEU A 6 -14.11 1.87 5.72
CA LEU A 6 -15.52 1.95 5.32
C LEU A 6 -15.98 3.41 5.15
N ALA A 7 -15.70 4.26 6.14
CA ALA A 7 -16.01 5.69 6.08
C ALA A 7 -15.30 6.38 4.89
N GLY A 8 -14.05 5.99 4.63
CA GLY A 8 -13.28 6.47 3.48
C GLY A 8 -13.90 6.05 2.14
N ALA A 9 -14.36 4.80 2.03
CA ALA A 9 -15.05 4.30 0.84
C ALA A 9 -16.35 5.06 0.57
N ILE A 10 -17.14 5.36 1.60
CA ILE A 10 -18.37 6.17 1.49
C ILE A 10 -18.06 7.61 1.05
N LEU A 11 -17.01 8.22 1.60
CA LEU A 11 -16.61 9.56 1.17
C LEU A 11 -16.12 9.59 -0.29
N ASN A 12 -15.43 8.54 -0.73
CA ASN A 12 -14.98 8.40 -2.13
C ASN A 12 -16.15 8.29 -3.11
N THR A 13 -17.24 7.58 -2.76
CA THR A 13 -18.42 7.51 -3.64
C THR A 13 -19.14 8.85 -3.80
N TRP A 14 -18.99 9.75 -2.82
CA TRP A 14 -19.48 11.14 -2.85
C TRP A 14 -18.46 12.15 -3.40
N ASN A 15 -17.45 11.69 -4.16
CA ASN A 15 -16.39 12.50 -4.76
C ASN A 15 -15.55 13.33 -3.76
N ARG A 16 -15.51 12.96 -2.48
CA ARG A 16 -14.69 13.62 -1.45
C ARG A 16 -13.36 12.88 -1.26
N PHE A 17 -12.53 12.81 -2.30
CA PHE A 17 -11.28 12.03 -2.29
C PHE A 17 -10.17 12.58 -1.37
N SER A 18 -10.12 13.89 -1.18
CA SER A 18 -9.07 14.55 -0.38
C SER A 18 -9.13 14.19 1.11
N VAL A 19 -10.35 13.96 1.64
CA VAL A 19 -10.53 13.67 3.07
C VAL A 19 -9.99 12.28 3.43
N PRO A 20 -10.36 11.18 2.72
CA PRO A 20 -9.74 9.87 2.90
C PRO A 20 -8.25 9.84 2.58
N ALA A 21 -7.77 10.63 1.62
CA ALA A 21 -6.35 10.71 1.28
C ALA A 21 -5.48 11.26 2.42
N PHE A 22 -6.05 12.08 3.32
CA PHE A 22 -5.35 12.62 4.49
C PHE A 22 -5.32 11.66 5.69
N VAL A 23 -6.13 10.61 5.69
CA VAL A 23 -6.24 9.69 6.84
C VAL A 23 -4.92 8.98 7.19
N PRO A 24 -4.10 8.50 6.23
CA PRO A 24 -2.81 7.91 6.55
C PRO A 24 -1.83 8.87 7.24
N THR A 25 -1.91 10.18 6.97
CA THR A 25 -0.99 11.16 7.57
C THR A 25 -1.21 11.27 9.08
N LEU A 26 -2.45 11.11 9.57
CA LEU A 26 -2.77 11.11 11.01
C LEU A 26 -2.07 9.98 11.76
N LEU A 27 -1.96 8.80 11.15
CA LEU A 27 -1.22 7.68 11.74
C LEU A 27 0.28 7.98 11.77
N ASN A 28 0.83 8.54 10.69
CA ASN A 28 2.25 8.92 10.64
C ASN A 28 2.58 10.01 11.68
N VAL A 29 1.73 11.04 11.80
CA VAL A 29 1.89 12.10 12.81
C VAL A 29 1.83 11.51 14.23
N SER A 30 0.87 10.61 14.50
CA SER A 30 0.78 9.90 15.78
C SER A 30 2.05 9.12 16.08
N MET A 31 2.55 8.34 15.12
CA MET A 31 3.81 7.59 15.25
C MET A 31 5.00 8.50 15.57
N ILE A 32 5.15 9.63 14.86
CA ILE A 32 6.24 10.58 15.08
C ILE A 32 6.14 11.21 16.47
N VAL A 33 4.96 11.69 16.87
CA VAL A 33 4.74 12.35 18.17
C VAL A 33 5.02 11.38 19.31
N PHE A 34 4.51 10.15 19.24
CA PHE A 34 4.74 9.15 20.28
C PHE A 34 6.20 8.71 20.34
N SER A 35 6.84 8.51 19.17
CA SER A 35 8.25 8.11 19.10
C SER A 35 9.18 9.17 19.69
N LEU A 36 8.93 10.46 19.41
CA LEU A 36 9.78 11.55 19.88
C LEU A 36 9.53 11.93 21.35
N PHE A 37 8.26 12.04 21.76
CA PHE A 37 7.92 12.62 23.07
C PHE A 37 7.47 11.60 24.10
N LEU A 38 6.88 10.47 23.69
CA LEU A 38 6.24 9.54 24.63
C LEU A 38 7.07 8.27 24.90
N THR A 39 8.03 7.92 24.04
CA THR A 39 8.94 6.77 24.24
C THR A 39 9.60 6.71 25.64
N PRO A 40 10.07 7.82 26.25
CA PRO A 40 10.68 7.77 27.59
C PRO A 40 9.71 7.41 28.72
N TYR A 41 8.40 7.53 28.49
CA TYR A 41 7.37 7.32 29.50
C TYR A 41 6.81 5.89 29.52
N PHE A 42 7.29 5.01 28.64
CA PHE A 42 6.83 3.63 28.55
C PHE A 42 7.99 2.64 28.75
N ASP A 43 7.75 1.60 29.56
CA ASP A 43 8.65 0.45 29.73
C ASP A 43 7.87 -0.87 29.51
N PRO A 44 8.12 -1.63 28.42
CA PRO A 44 9.16 -1.42 27.41
C PRO A 44 8.85 -0.28 26.42
N PRO A 45 9.86 0.43 25.87
CA PRO A 45 9.69 1.59 24.99
C PRO A 45 8.84 1.33 23.73
N ILE A 46 8.82 0.09 23.25
CA ILE A 46 8.01 -0.33 22.10
C ILE A 46 6.50 -0.14 22.33
N MET A 47 6.04 -0.11 23.59
CA MET A 47 4.63 0.13 23.90
C MET A 47 4.17 1.53 23.46
N ALA A 48 5.07 2.51 23.42
CA ALA A 48 4.77 3.84 22.89
C ALA A 48 4.27 3.77 21.44
N LEU A 49 4.89 2.93 20.60
CA LEU A 49 4.45 2.72 19.22
C LEU A 49 3.12 1.96 19.15
N GLY A 50 2.88 1.01 20.06
CA GLY A 50 1.58 0.35 20.18
C GLY A 50 0.43 1.33 20.46
N TRP A 51 0.65 2.24 21.42
CA TRP A 51 -0.30 3.33 21.71
C TRP A 51 -0.41 4.32 20.55
N ALA A 52 0.69 4.62 19.85
CA ALA A 52 0.69 5.48 18.67
C ALA A 52 -0.24 4.96 17.57
N VAL A 53 -0.25 3.65 17.33
CA VAL A 53 -1.15 3.00 16.36
C VAL A 53 -2.60 3.12 16.80
N LEU A 54 -2.88 2.91 18.09
CA LEU A 54 -4.22 3.00 18.65
C LEU A 54 -4.79 4.42 18.54
N VAL A 55 -4.02 5.41 18.99
CA VAL A 55 -4.40 6.83 18.93
C VAL A 55 -4.49 7.32 17.49
N GLY A 56 -3.54 6.93 16.64
CA GLY A 56 -3.58 7.23 15.21
C GLY A 56 -4.84 6.66 14.55
N GLY A 57 -5.19 5.40 14.83
CA GLY A 57 -6.39 4.76 14.32
C GLY A 57 -7.70 5.39 14.81
N LEU A 58 -7.73 5.91 16.04
CA LEU A 58 -8.87 6.70 16.55
C LEU A 58 -8.96 8.06 15.86
N ALA A 59 -7.85 8.78 15.75
CA ALA A 59 -7.79 10.07 15.06
C ALA A 59 -8.25 9.95 13.60
N GLN A 60 -7.85 8.88 12.91
CA GLN A 60 -8.31 8.54 11.56
C GLN A 60 -9.83 8.47 11.44
N LEU A 61 -10.49 7.79 12.38
CA LEU A 61 -11.95 7.67 12.39
C LEU A 61 -12.60 9.02 12.73
N LEU A 62 -12.12 9.69 13.79
CA LEU A 62 -12.66 10.96 14.26
C LEU A 62 -12.57 12.08 13.21
N TRP A 63 -11.51 12.11 12.40
CA TRP A 63 -11.36 13.08 11.31
C TRP A 63 -12.42 12.91 10.20
N GLN A 64 -12.81 11.67 9.92
CA GLN A 64 -13.79 11.36 8.89
C GLN A 64 -15.24 11.62 9.34
N LEU A 65 -15.55 11.47 10.64
CA LEU A 65 -16.92 11.61 11.18
C LEU A 65 -17.60 12.96 10.87
N PRO A 66 -16.97 14.14 11.02
CA PRO A 66 -17.58 15.42 10.66
C PRO A 66 -17.91 15.52 9.16
N HIS A 67 -17.05 14.93 8.32
CA HIS A 67 -17.25 14.92 6.88
C HIS A 67 -18.39 13.99 6.49
N LEU A 68 -18.54 12.85 7.17
CA LEU A 68 -19.73 11.98 7.03
C LEU A 68 -21.01 12.69 7.49
N LYS A 69 -20.95 13.49 8.57
CA LYS A 69 -22.09 14.28 9.05
C LYS A 69 -22.57 15.27 7.99
N LYS A 70 -21.63 15.98 7.34
CA LYS A 70 -21.94 17.00 6.32
C LYS A 70 -22.64 16.42 5.09
N ILE A 71 -22.37 15.16 4.75
CA ILE A 71 -23.04 14.46 3.62
C ILE A 71 -24.31 13.71 4.06
N GLY A 72 -24.75 13.86 5.32
CA GLY A 72 -25.96 13.19 5.83
C GLY A 72 -25.83 11.68 5.99
N MET A 73 -24.65 11.10 5.77
CA MET A 73 -24.38 9.66 5.81
C MET A 73 -23.68 9.27 7.11
N LEU A 74 -24.03 9.90 8.23
CA LEU A 74 -23.58 9.45 9.55
C LEU A 74 -24.39 8.21 9.92
N VAL A 75 -24.04 7.09 9.29
CA VAL A 75 -24.73 5.81 9.46
C VAL A 75 -24.39 5.29 10.85
N LEU A 76 -25.32 5.41 11.79
CA LEU A 76 -25.29 4.66 13.03
C LEU A 76 -25.35 3.17 12.67
N PRO A 77 -24.46 2.32 13.20
CA PRO A 77 -24.43 0.90 12.87
C PRO A 77 -25.74 0.24 13.30
N ARG A 78 -26.68 0.07 12.36
CA ARG A 78 -27.88 -0.74 12.52
C ARG A 78 -27.59 -2.13 11.99
N LEU A 79 -27.41 -3.08 12.91
CA LEU A 79 -27.20 -4.49 12.58
C LEU A 79 -28.53 -5.12 12.14
N SER A 80 -28.87 -4.98 10.86
CA SER A 80 -29.99 -5.70 10.24
C SER A 80 -29.44 -6.83 9.38
N PHE A 81 -29.51 -8.06 9.89
CA PHE A 81 -29.04 -9.27 9.18
C PHE A 81 -30.01 -9.73 8.07
N GLY A 82 -31.17 -9.07 7.92
CA GLY A 82 -32.19 -9.40 6.92
C GLY A 82 -32.08 -8.63 5.61
N ASP A 83 -31.12 -7.71 5.47
CA ASP A 83 -31.02 -6.86 4.30
C ASP A 83 -30.34 -7.60 3.12
N LEU A 84 -31.00 -7.65 1.97
CA LEU A 84 -30.50 -8.26 0.73
C LEU A 84 -29.16 -7.63 0.29
N GLY A 85 -28.90 -6.38 0.67
CA GLY A 85 -27.61 -5.71 0.46
C GLY A 85 -26.45 -6.37 1.20
N VAL A 86 -26.65 -6.79 2.46
CA VAL A 86 -25.61 -7.44 3.29
C VAL A 86 -25.21 -8.78 2.69
N TRP A 87 -26.18 -9.58 2.25
CA TRP A 87 -25.93 -10.86 1.58
C TRP A 87 -25.17 -10.71 0.26
N ARG A 88 -25.46 -9.66 -0.51
CA ARG A 88 -24.72 -9.36 -1.74
C ARG A 88 -23.25 -9.02 -1.45
N VAL A 89 -23.01 -8.21 -0.43
CA VAL A 89 -21.64 -7.87 0.03
C VAL A 89 -20.92 -9.11 0.53
N LEU A 90 -21.55 -9.92 1.41
CA LEU A 90 -20.95 -11.17 1.92
C LEU A 90 -20.60 -12.16 0.82
N LYS A 91 -21.47 -12.32 -0.19
CA LYS A 91 -21.21 -13.20 -1.34
C LYS A 91 -20.03 -12.71 -2.20
N GLN A 92 -19.82 -11.40 -2.29
CA GLN A 92 -18.65 -10.81 -2.95
C GLN A 92 -17.39 -10.87 -2.09
N MET A 93 -17.53 -10.81 -0.76
CA MET A 93 -16.42 -10.93 0.17
C MET A 93 -15.84 -12.34 0.19
N GLY A 94 -16.65 -13.41 0.00
CA GLY A 94 -16.16 -14.79 0.01
C GLY A 94 -14.93 -15.04 -0.88
N PRO A 95 -15.00 -14.75 -2.21
CA PRO A 95 -13.85 -14.87 -3.11
C PRO A 95 -12.70 -13.91 -2.77
N ALA A 96 -13.01 -12.69 -2.32
CA ALA A 96 -12.01 -11.70 -1.97
C ALA A 96 -11.20 -12.11 -0.73
N ILE A 97 -11.87 -12.62 0.31
CA ILE A 97 -11.24 -13.16 1.53
C ILE A 97 -10.33 -14.32 1.14
N PHE A 98 -10.76 -15.24 0.28
CA PHE A 98 -9.90 -16.35 -0.15
C PHE A 98 -8.62 -15.86 -0.86
N GLY A 99 -8.74 -14.84 -1.71
CA GLY A 99 -7.57 -14.20 -2.35
C GLY A 99 -6.63 -13.52 -1.36
N VAL A 100 -7.17 -12.77 -0.38
CA VAL A 100 -6.37 -12.08 0.66
C VAL A 100 -5.75 -13.09 1.64
N SER A 101 -6.43 -14.21 1.93
CA SER A 101 -5.89 -15.26 2.80
C SER A 101 -4.59 -15.84 2.24
N VAL A 102 -4.46 -15.98 0.91
CA VAL A 102 -3.22 -16.45 0.29
C VAL A 102 -2.05 -15.51 0.57
N SER A 103 -2.26 -14.19 0.48
CA SER A 103 -1.19 -13.22 0.82
C SER A 103 -0.87 -13.22 2.31
N GLN A 104 -1.88 -13.40 3.18
CA GLN A 104 -1.65 -13.51 4.63
C GLN A 104 -0.86 -14.78 4.98
N ILE A 105 -1.14 -15.92 4.34
CA ILE A 105 -0.37 -17.16 4.51
C ILE A 105 1.08 -16.94 4.07
N SER A 106 1.31 -16.28 2.93
CA SER A 106 2.66 -15.94 2.48
C SER A 106 3.42 -15.08 3.48
N LEU A 107 2.76 -14.10 4.12
CA LEU A 107 3.36 -13.28 5.16
C LEU A 107 3.69 -14.07 6.43
N ILE A 108 2.81 -14.99 6.84
CA ILE A 108 3.06 -15.86 8.00
C ILE A 108 4.27 -16.76 7.70
N ILE A 109 4.32 -17.37 6.51
CA ILE A 109 5.46 -18.20 6.08
C ILE A 109 6.76 -17.38 6.08
N ASN A 110 6.75 -16.17 5.51
CA ASN A 110 7.92 -15.27 5.55
C ASN A 110 8.33 -14.93 6.98
N THR A 111 7.36 -14.71 7.87
CA THR A 111 7.63 -14.42 9.29
C THR A 111 8.22 -15.64 10.00
N ILE A 112 7.77 -16.85 9.68
CA ILE A 112 8.34 -18.11 10.20
C ILE A 112 9.79 -18.27 9.73
N PHE A 113 10.06 -18.10 8.42
CA PHE A 113 11.44 -18.11 7.91
C PHE A 113 12.31 -17.03 8.57
N ALA A 114 11.77 -15.83 8.76
CA ALA A 114 12.46 -14.75 9.44
C ALA A 114 12.67 -14.99 10.94
N SER A 115 11.83 -15.79 11.59
CA SER A 115 12.02 -16.20 12.99
C SER A 115 13.14 -17.22 13.17
N PHE A 116 13.50 -17.96 12.11
CA PHE A 116 14.68 -18.83 12.07
C PHE A 116 15.97 -18.06 11.72
N LEU A 117 15.84 -16.82 11.24
CA LEU A 117 16.96 -15.94 10.93
C LEU A 117 17.35 -15.11 12.15
N VAL A 118 18.53 -14.47 12.08
CA VAL A 118 19.06 -13.64 13.18
C VAL A 118 18.05 -12.54 13.55
N ALA A 119 17.87 -12.31 14.86
CA ALA A 119 17.03 -11.24 15.38
C ALA A 119 17.36 -9.91 14.69
N GLY A 120 16.35 -9.24 14.14
CA GLY A 120 16.53 -8.03 13.32
C GLY A 120 16.22 -8.24 11.83
N SER A 121 16.25 -9.48 11.32
CA SER A 121 15.99 -9.78 9.89
C SER A 121 14.65 -9.25 9.37
N VAL A 122 13.57 -9.38 10.16
CA VAL A 122 12.26 -8.80 9.83
C VAL A 122 12.33 -7.28 9.76
N SER A 123 13.09 -6.64 10.66
CA SER A 123 13.24 -5.19 10.68
C SER A 123 14.04 -4.69 9.48
N TRP A 124 15.14 -5.35 9.12
CA TRP A 124 15.92 -5.02 7.91
C TRP A 124 15.09 -5.13 6.64
N MET A 125 14.31 -6.22 6.49
CA MET A 125 13.38 -6.38 5.38
C MET A 125 12.30 -5.29 5.38
N TYR A 126 11.74 -4.96 6.55
CA TYR A 126 10.74 -3.91 6.68
C TYR A 126 11.29 -2.53 6.29
N TYR A 127 12.50 -2.16 6.72
CA TYR A 127 13.13 -0.90 6.35
C TYR A 127 13.44 -0.84 4.84
N ALA A 128 13.91 -1.94 4.26
CA ALA A 128 14.17 -2.02 2.82
C ALA A 128 12.87 -1.93 1.99
N ASP A 129 11.79 -2.59 2.43
CA ASP A 129 10.47 -2.51 1.77
C ASP A 129 9.92 -1.07 1.82
N ARG A 130 10.09 -0.37 2.95
CA ARG A 130 9.71 1.06 3.08
C ARG A 130 10.46 1.96 2.10
N LEU A 131 11.76 1.72 1.89
CA LEU A 131 12.51 2.46 0.87
C LEU A 131 12.00 2.15 -0.54
N MET A 132 11.55 0.93 -0.81
CA MET A 132 10.98 0.54 -2.11
C MET A 132 9.60 1.13 -2.37
N GLU A 133 8.79 1.39 -1.33
CA GLU A 133 7.48 2.02 -1.45
C GLU A 133 7.55 3.41 -2.12
N LEU A 134 8.61 4.17 -1.89
CA LEU A 134 8.79 5.51 -2.45
C LEU A 134 8.82 5.50 -3.99
N PRO A 135 9.78 4.80 -4.65
CA PRO A 135 9.80 4.69 -6.11
C PRO A 135 8.58 3.96 -6.66
N SER A 136 8.13 2.89 -6.01
CA SER A 136 6.93 2.14 -6.43
C SER A 136 5.66 3.00 -6.40
N GLY A 137 5.55 3.91 -5.43
CA GLY A 137 4.46 4.86 -5.29
C GLY A 137 4.50 5.92 -6.39
N VAL A 138 5.63 6.60 -6.56
CA VAL A 138 5.79 7.67 -7.57
C VAL A 138 5.58 7.11 -8.99
N LEU A 139 6.26 6.02 -9.33
CA LEU A 139 6.12 5.39 -10.65
C LEU A 139 4.73 4.80 -10.87
N GLY A 140 4.15 4.18 -9.83
CA GLY A 140 2.79 3.64 -9.89
C GLY A 140 1.74 4.71 -10.15
N VAL A 141 1.84 5.88 -9.50
CA VAL A 141 0.92 7.00 -9.71
C VAL A 141 1.13 7.66 -11.07
N ALA A 142 2.39 7.90 -11.47
CA ALA A 142 2.71 8.49 -12.77
C ALA A 142 2.19 7.61 -13.92
N LEU A 143 2.48 6.30 -13.89
CA LEU A 143 2.02 5.36 -14.90
C LEU A 143 0.51 5.16 -14.81
N GLY A 144 -0.06 5.08 -13.60
CA GLY A 144 -1.50 4.92 -13.41
C GLY A 144 -2.31 6.09 -13.96
N THR A 145 -1.88 7.33 -13.71
CA THR A 145 -2.60 8.53 -14.19
C THR A 145 -2.58 8.68 -15.72
N ILE A 146 -1.52 8.21 -16.38
CA ILE A 146 -1.38 8.30 -17.84
C ILE A 146 -2.01 7.08 -18.53
N LEU A 147 -1.70 5.87 -18.09
CA LEU A 147 -2.07 4.63 -18.79
C LEU A 147 -3.48 4.17 -18.49
N LEU A 148 -3.98 4.28 -17.24
CA LEU A 148 -5.31 3.76 -16.91
C LEU A 148 -6.44 4.47 -17.67
N PRO A 149 -6.49 5.82 -17.76
CA PRO A 149 -7.55 6.50 -18.50
C PRO A 149 -7.51 6.18 -19.99
N ALA A 150 -6.29 6.15 -20.56
CA ALA A 150 -6.08 5.84 -21.96
C ALA A 150 -6.55 4.40 -22.28
N LEU A 151 -6.10 3.40 -21.51
CA LEU A 151 -6.49 1.99 -21.69
C LEU A 151 -8.01 1.80 -21.52
N SER A 152 -8.62 2.47 -20.54
CA SER A 152 -10.07 2.41 -20.30
C SER A 152 -10.87 2.97 -21.47
N LYS A 153 -10.41 4.09 -22.06
CA LYS A 153 -11.06 4.72 -23.22
C LYS A 153 -10.98 3.85 -24.46
N THR A 154 -9.79 3.32 -24.78
CA THR A 154 -9.57 2.46 -25.96
C THR A 154 -10.26 1.10 -25.84
N TYR A 155 -10.43 0.61 -24.61
CA TYR A 155 -11.23 -0.59 -24.36
C TYR A 155 -12.73 -0.33 -24.60
N ALA A 156 -13.26 0.79 -24.12
CA ALA A 156 -14.67 1.16 -24.32
C ALA A 156 -15.03 1.35 -25.82
N SER A 157 -14.08 1.83 -26.63
CA SER A 157 -14.25 1.95 -28.09
C SER A 157 -14.11 0.64 -28.86
N LYS A 158 -13.88 -0.50 -28.19
CA LYS A 158 -13.66 -1.84 -28.79
C LYS A 158 -12.51 -1.91 -29.81
N ASN A 159 -11.61 -0.93 -29.85
CA ASN A 159 -10.50 -0.89 -30.81
C ASN A 159 -9.32 -1.74 -30.31
N ARG A 160 -9.29 -3.02 -30.71
CA ARG A 160 -8.29 -3.99 -30.24
C ARG A 160 -6.85 -3.65 -30.64
N ASP A 161 -6.66 -3.06 -31.82
CA ASP A 161 -5.32 -2.75 -32.33
C ASP A 161 -4.72 -1.54 -31.63
N GLU A 162 -5.53 -0.50 -31.40
CA GLU A 162 -5.13 0.67 -30.63
C GLU A 162 -4.84 0.29 -29.17
N TYR A 163 -5.64 -0.62 -28.59
CA TYR A 163 -5.39 -1.14 -27.24
C TYR A 163 -4.04 -1.87 -27.14
N ARG A 164 -3.70 -2.72 -28.12
CA ARG A 164 -2.41 -3.42 -28.16
C ARG A 164 -1.24 -2.45 -28.28
N ARG A 165 -1.34 -1.46 -29.17
CA ARG A 165 -0.31 -0.42 -29.34
C ARG A 165 -0.11 0.39 -28.05
N LEU A 166 -1.19 0.77 -27.40
CA LEU A 166 -1.14 1.51 -26.14
C LEU A 166 -0.52 0.68 -25.01
N LEU A 167 -0.81 -0.62 -24.96
CA LEU A 167 -0.23 -1.53 -23.99
C LEU A 167 1.27 -1.74 -24.24
N ASP A 168 1.71 -1.93 -25.49
CA ASP A 168 3.14 -1.99 -25.85
C ASP A 168 3.88 -0.70 -25.49
N TRP A 169 3.28 0.45 -25.82
CA TRP A 169 3.82 1.76 -25.45
C TRP A 169 3.93 1.93 -23.93
N GLY A 170 2.90 1.52 -23.18
CA GLY A 170 2.90 1.56 -21.72
C GLY A 170 3.95 0.65 -21.09
N LEU A 171 4.16 -0.54 -21.65
CA LEU A 171 5.23 -1.44 -21.23
C LEU A 171 6.61 -0.83 -21.52
N ARG A 172 6.84 -0.30 -22.72
CA ARG A 172 8.11 0.39 -23.06
C ARG A 172 8.39 1.55 -22.12
N LEU A 173 7.39 2.39 -21.85
CA LEU A 173 7.51 3.50 -20.91
C LEU A 173 7.82 3.01 -19.49
N CYS A 174 7.18 1.92 -19.07
CA CYS A 174 7.49 1.27 -17.80
C CYS A 174 8.96 0.84 -17.74
N PHE A 175 9.46 0.11 -18.74
CA PHE A 175 10.86 -0.30 -18.76
C PHE A 175 11.81 0.91 -18.78
N LEU A 176 11.49 1.95 -19.56
CA LEU A 176 12.27 3.18 -19.66
C LEU A 176 12.41 3.90 -18.32
N LEU A 177 11.37 3.91 -17.49
CA LEU A 177 11.37 4.59 -16.19
C LEU A 177 11.87 3.70 -15.04
N VAL A 178 11.52 2.41 -15.06
CA VAL A 178 11.81 1.51 -13.95
C VAL A 178 13.24 1.02 -13.97
N LEU A 179 13.83 0.71 -15.13
CA LEU A 179 15.22 0.27 -15.23
C LEU A 179 16.23 1.26 -14.61
N PRO A 180 16.23 2.56 -14.98
CA PRO A 180 17.15 3.51 -14.36
C PRO A 180 16.85 3.70 -12.87
N CYS A 181 15.58 3.60 -12.46
CA CYS A 181 15.21 3.70 -11.04
C CYS A 181 15.72 2.51 -10.22
N THR A 182 15.58 1.28 -10.72
CA THR A 182 16.15 0.06 -10.13
C THR A 182 17.67 0.16 -10.02
N LEU A 183 18.35 0.59 -11.09
CA LEU A 183 19.80 0.76 -11.09
C LEU A 183 20.24 1.85 -10.08
N ALA A 184 19.57 2.99 -10.07
CA ALA A 184 19.85 4.07 -9.12
C ALA A 184 19.64 3.60 -7.68
N LEU A 185 18.58 2.86 -7.38
CA LEU A 185 18.33 2.28 -6.05
C LEU A 185 19.40 1.27 -5.65
N ALA A 186 19.84 0.41 -6.57
CA ALA A 186 20.88 -0.57 -6.29
C ALA A 186 22.24 0.09 -6.03
N ILE A 187 22.62 1.08 -6.84
CA ILE A 187 23.87 1.82 -6.70
C ILE A 187 23.86 2.69 -5.44
N LEU A 188 22.74 3.35 -5.15
CA LEU A 188 22.59 4.23 -4.00
C LEU A 188 22.09 3.51 -2.74
N ALA A 189 21.99 2.18 -2.75
CA ALA A 189 21.42 1.42 -1.63
C ALA A 189 22.18 1.70 -0.32
N GLU A 190 23.50 1.65 -0.36
CA GLU A 190 24.37 1.92 0.79
C GLU A 190 24.21 3.36 1.30
N PRO A 191 24.45 4.42 0.49
CA PRO A 191 24.33 5.78 0.99
C PRO A 191 22.90 6.12 1.42
N LEU A 192 21.86 5.54 0.81
CA LEU A 192 20.48 5.73 1.24
C LEU A 192 20.23 5.14 2.63
N VAL A 193 20.60 3.88 2.84
CA VAL A 193 20.37 3.19 4.12
C VAL A 193 21.18 3.84 5.23
N VAL A 194 22.47 4.13 4.98
CA VAL A 194 23.35 4.78 5.94
C VAL A 194 22.84 6.17 6.30
N SER A 195 22.53 7.01 5.31
CA SER A 195 22.11 8.39 5.58
C SER A 195 20.73 8.49 6.25
N LEU A 196 19.82 7.56 5.95
CA LEU A 196 18.44 7.60 6.46
C LEU A 196 18.26 6.86 7.77
N PHE A 197 19.03 5.81 8.04
CA PHE A 197 18.77 4.91 9.16
C PHE A 197 19.95 4.74 10.12
N GLN A 198 21.20 5.01 9.71
CA GLN A 198 22.37 4.78 10.57
C GLN A 198 22.53 5.89 11.63
N TYR A 199 21.66 5.87 12.63
CA TYR A 199 21.72 6.73 13.80
C TYR A 199 21.28 5.99 15.08
N GLY A 200 21.84 6.41 16.22
CA GLY A 200 21.48 5.89 17.54
C GLY A 200 21.77 4.39 17.72
N LYS A 201 20.71 3.58 17.80
CA LYS A 201 20.79 2.13 18.01
C LYS A 201 20.97 1.32 16.72
N PHE A 202 20.95 1.96 15.56
CA PHE A 202 21.11 1.29 14.28
C PHE A 202 22.60 1.12 13.96
N THR A 203 23.06 -0.12 13.92
CA THR A 203 24.49 -0.44 13.75
C THR A 203 24.91 -0.45 12.28
N ALA A 204 26.22 -0.46 12.03
CA ALA A 204 26.76 -0.65 10.68
C ALA A 204 26.34 -2.01 10.08
N ASN A 205 26.20 -3.05 10.92
CA ASN A 205 25.71 -4.34 10.47
C ASN A 205 24.24 -4.29 10.03
N ASP A 206 23.39 -3.56 10.77
CA ASP A 206 21.98 -3.36 10.40
C ASP A 206 21.86 -2.63 9.05
N SER A 207 22.76 -1.68 8.81
CA SER A 207 22.84 -0.94 7.54
C SER A 207 23.24 -1.85 6.38
N LEU A 208 24.26 -2.69 6.58
CA LEU A 208 24.72 -3.64 5.57
C LEU A 208 23.65 -4.68 5.23
N MET A 209 22.94 -5.21 6.24
CA MET A 209 21.87 -6.18 6.01
C MET A 209 20.65 -5.54 5.32
N THR A 210 20.28 -4.31 5.72
CA THR A 210 19.19 -3.56 5.06
C THR A 210 19.55 -3.19 3.63
N GLN A 211 20.81 -2.84 3.35
CA GLN A 211 21.31 -2.61 1.99
C GLN A 211 21.17 -3.87 1.12
N GLN A 212 21.58 -5.04 1.63
CA GLN A 212 21.45 -6.30 0.88
C GLN A 212 19.99 -6.63 0.57
N ALA A 213 19.09 -6.45 1.55
CA ALA A 213 17.66 -6.61 1.35
C ALA A 213 17.13 -5.61 0.29
N LEU A 214 17.57 -4.35 0.33
CA LEU A 214 17.17 -3.33 -0.64
C LEU A 214 17.65 -3.67 -2.06
N MET A 215 18.89 -4.15 -2.22
CA MET A 215 19.39 -4.59 -3.53
C MET A 215 18.57 -5.76 -4.08
N ALA A 216 18.21 -6.73 -3.24
CA ALA A 216 17.34 -7.83 -3.64
C ALA A 216 15.94 -7.33 -4.05
N TYR A 217 15.36 -6.38 -3.31
CA TYR A 217 14.08 -5.75 -3.66
C TYR A 217 14.14 -4.90 -4.93
N ALA A 218 15.25 -4.23 -5.19
CA ALA A 218 15.43 -3.42 -6.41
C ALA A 218 15.26 -4.26 -7.68
N VAL A 219 15.74 -5.51 -7.68
CA VAL A 219 15.51 -6.46 -8.79
C VAL A 219 14.03 -6.80 -8.94
N GLY A 220 13.31 -6.95 -7.83
CA GLY A 220 11.87 -7.21 -7.80
C GLY A 220 10.99 -6.01 -8.21
N LEU A 221 11.51 -4.78 -8.15
CA LEU A 221 10.77 -3.55 -8.47
C LEU A 221 10.17 -3.58 -9.88
N LEU A 222 10.93 -4.07 -10.85
CA LEU A 222 10.48 -4.19 -12.24
C LEU A 222 9.27 -5.11 -12.36
N ALA A 223 9.35 -6.30 -11.76
CA ALA A 223 8.25 -7.26 -11.76
C ALA A 223 7.01 -6.69 -11.05
N LEU A 224 7.19 -6.00 -9.92
CA LEU A 224 6.11 -5.38 -9.16
C LEU A 224 5.36 -4.31 -9.97
N ILE A 225 6.09 -3.42 -10.66
CA ILE A 225 5.47 -2.37 -11.46
C ILE A 225 4.80 -2.95 -12.71
N LEU A 226 5.41 -3.94 -13.35
CA LEU A 226 4.78 -4.65 -14.47
C LEU A 226 3.46 -5.30 -14.06
N VAL A 227 3.40 -5.94 -12.89
CA VAL A 227 2.15 -6.51 -12.35
C VAL A 227 1.11 -5.41 -12.13
N LYS A 228 1.49 -4.24 -11.59
CA LYS A 228 0.58 -3.10 -11.40
C LYS A 228 -0.03 -2.57 -12.70
N ILE A 229 0.66 -2.68 -13.83
CA ILE A 229 0.17 -2.24 -15.15
C ILE A 229 -0.64 -3.35 -15.84
N LEU A 230 -0.11 -4.57 -15.83
CA LEU A 230 -0.71 -5.71 -16.50
C LEU A 230 -1.99 -6.17 -15.82
N ALA A 231 -2.09 -6.11 -14.48
CA ALA A 231 -3.26 -6.56 -13.76
C ALA A 231 -4.53 -5.79 -14.18
N PRO A 232 -4.59 -4.43 -14.16
CA PRO A 232 -5.74 -3.69 -14.69
C PRO A 232 -6.05 -4.02 -16.16
N GLY A 233 -5.02 -4.16 -17.01
CA GLY A 233 -5.20 -4.55 -18.41
C GLY A 233 -5.82 -5.94 -18.59
N PHE A 234 -5.48 -6.90 -17.72
CA PHE A 234 -6.10 -8.23 -17.69
C PHE A 234 -7.50 -8.22 -17.09
N TYR A 235 -7.74 -7.48 -16.02
CA TYR A 235 -9.06 -7.37 -15.38
C TYR A 235 -10.09 -6.69 -16.30
N ALA A 236 -9.69 -5.66 -17.05
CA ALA A 236 -10.52 -5.09 -18.12
C ALA A 236 -10.94 -6.16 -19.14
N ASN A 237 -10.03 -7.09 -19.48
CA ASN A 237 -10.30 -8.17 -20.44
C ASN A 237 -11.13 -9.34 -19.86
N ARG A 238 -11.19 -9.54 -18.54
CA ARG A 238 -11.95 -10.66 -17.93
C ARG A 238 -13.39 -10.33 -17.57
N THR A 239 -13.73 -9.06 -17.30
CA THR A 239 -15.11 -8.64 -17.02
C THR A 239 -16.03 -8.85 -18.24
N SER A 240 -15.47 -9.01 -19.45
CA SER A 240 -16.20 -9.36 -20.67
C SER A 240 -16.47 -10.85 -20.89
N ARG A 241 -15.97 -11.77 -20.03
CA ARG A 241 -16.28 -13.21 -20.16
C ARG A 241 -17.46 -13.66 -19.28
N ARG A 242 -18.08 -12.73 -18.55
CA ARG A 242 -19.26 -12.94 -17.68
C ARG A 242 -20.47 -12.08 -18.06
N ARG A 243 -20.52 -11.56 -19.28
CA ARG A 243 -21.75 -11.00 -19.88
C ARG A 243 -22.06 -11.73 -21.17
#